data_AF-A0A0D7ND80-F1
#
_entry.id   AF-A0A0D7ND80-F1
#
_cell.length_a   1.000
_cell.length_b   1.000
_cell.length_c   1.000
_cell.angle_alpha   90.00
_cell.angle_beta   90.00
_cell.angle_gamma   90.00
#
_symmetry.space_group_name_H-M   'P 1'
#
loop_
_entity.id
_entity.type
_entity.pdbx_description
1 polymer ?
#
loop_
_entity_poly.entity_id
_entity_poly.type
_entity_poly.pdbx_seq_one_letter_code
_entity_poly.pdbx_strand_id
1 'polypeptide(L)'
;MQTVRLKGYTINGFGNGTRGVQINAAGTVILEDMNIIQHTQQGVIDLRTSPGKLVITDTAISGNAGAGVVVAGAAGTAAILDNVTSAGNTFGIAVAAGNSVVVNRSVLSGNTTAGVEGDPGAQVVVNNSTISHNNVGVTSYQTVRLSNNDIAFNTTAISGSGSGTFGNNRFSGNGSMGTAPAALGSASSDLGQQ
;
A
#
# COMPACT_ATOMS: atom_id res chain seq x y z
N MET A 1 -19.15 -18.06 -4.03
CA MET A 1 -18.38 -16.82 -4.27
C MET A 1 -17.52 -17.04 -5.51
N GLN A 2 -17.52 -16.10 -6.46
CA GLN A 2 -16.74 -16.21 -7.69
C GLN A 2 -15.30 -15.73 -7.46
N THR A 3 -14.35 -16.50 -7.99
CA THR A 3 -12.93 -16.13 -8.05
C THR A 3 -12.61 -15.63 -9.43
N VAL A 4 -12.02 -14.44 -9.51
CA VAL A 4 -11.48 -13.87 -10.75
C VAL A 4 -9.96 -13.89 -10.64
N ARG A 5 -9.28 -14.45 -11.64
CA ARG A 5 -7.83 -14.40 -11.74
C ARG A 5 -7.42 -13.81 -13.08
N LEU A 6 -6.59 -12.78 -13.04
CA LEU A 6 -5.92 -12.23 -14.21
C LEU A 6 -4.42 -12.45 -14.05
N LYS A 7 -3.76 -12.91 -15.12
CA LYS A 7 -2.32 -13.17 -15.13
C LYS A 7 -1.66 -12.74 -16.44
N GLY A 8 -0.51 -12.09 -16.35
CA GLY A 8 0.37 -11.85 -17.51
C GLY A 8 -0.10 -10.72 -18.44
N TYR A 9 -1.09 -9.92 -18.03
CA TYR A 9 -1.64 -8.87 -18.90
C TYR A 9 -1.02 -7.52 -18.61
N THR A 10 -0.77 -6.78 -19.70
CA THR A 10 -0.59 -5.33 -19.63
C THR A 10 -1.93 -4.63 -19.86
N ILE A 11 -2.33 -3.77 -18.92
CA ILE A 11 -3.50 -2.91 -19.02
C ILE A 11 -3.02 -1.46 -19.05
N ASN A 12 -2.87 -0.91 -20.26
CA ASN A 12 -2.41 0.46 -20.48
C ASN A 12 -3.59 1.41 -20.76
N GLY A 13 -3.72 2.46 -19.96
CA GLY A 13 -4.71 3.51 -20.14
C GLY A 13 -4.32 4.58 -21.18
N PHE A 14 -3.06 4.65 -21.61
CA PHE A 14 -2.53 5.65 -22.55
C PHE A 14 -2.89 7.10 -22.17
N GLY A 15 -3.00 7.39 -20.87
CA GLY A 15 -3.39 8.70 -20.34
C GLY A 15 -4.85 9.09 -20.56
N ASN A 16 -5.69 8.15 -21.03
CA ASN A 16 -7.10 8.38 -21.34
C ASN A 16 -8.05 7.36 -20.68
N GLY A 17 -7.57 6.13 -20.45
CA GLY A 17 -8.29 5.10 -19.70
C GLY A 17 -8.56 5.56 -18.27
N THR A 18 -9.74 5.27 -17.75
CA THR A 18 -10.14 5.76 -16.42
C THR A 18 -9.46 4.98 -15.31
N ARG A 19 -9.65 3.66 -15.28
CA ARG A 19 -9.13 2.75 -14.24
C ARG A 19 -8.64 1.47 -14.89
N GLY A 20 -7.59 0.87 -14.31
CA GLY A 20 -7.07 -0.41 -14.79
C GLY A 20 -7.95 -1.58 -14.42
N VAL A 21 -8.12 -1.84 -13.13
CA VAL A 21 -8.99 -2.88 -12.59
C VAL A 21 -9.91 -2.29 -11.53
N GLN A 22 -11.22 -2.38 -11.76
CA GLN A 22 -12.24 -2.01 -10.77
C GLN A 22 -13.00 -3.24 -10.30
N ILE A 23 -13.06 -3.45 -8.99
CA ILE A 23 -13.72 -4.60 -8.37
C ILE A 23 -14.99 -4.14 -7.66
N ASN A 24 -16.14 -4.60 -8.14
CA ASN A 24 -17.44 -4.21 -7.60
C ASN A 24 -18.12 -5.31 -6.75
N ALA A 25 -17.93 -6.60 -7.07
CA ALA A 25 -18.69 -7.68 -6.42
C ALA A 25 -18.01 -9.05 -6.34
N ALA A 26 -16.81 -9.23 -6.87
CA ALA A 26 -16.15 -10.54 -6.87
C ALA A 26 -15.81 -11.03 -5.44
N GLY A 27 -15.90 -12.32 -5.18
CA GLY A 27 -15.55 -12.85 -3.85
C GLY A 27 -14.04 -12.79 -3.62
N THR A 28 -13.27 -13.31 -4.57
CA THR A 28 -11.80 -13.21 -4.56
C THR A 28 -11.32 -12.70 -5.92
N VAL A 29 -10.40 -11.75 -5.90
CA VAL A 29 -9.68 -11.28 -7.10
C VAL A 29 -8.20 -11.50 -6.90
N ILE A 30 -7.56 -12.11 -7.89
CA ILE A 30 -6.12 -12.33 -7.90
C ILE A 30 -5.54 -11.72 -9.17
N LEU A 31 -4.62 -10.78 -8.99
CA LEU A 31 -3.84 -10.13 -10.03
C LEU A 31 -2.40 -10.61 -9.87
N GLU A 32 -1.89 -11.33 -10.86
CA GLU A 32 -0.55 -11.92 -10.82
C GLU A 32 0.20 -11.52 -12.07
N ASP A 33 1.47 -11.10 -11.95
CA ASP A 33 2.30 -10.82 -13.14
C ASP A 33 1.62 -9.85 -14.11
N MET A 34 1.08 -8.76 -13.55
CA MET A 34 0.35 -7.75 -14.32
C MET A 34 1.19 -6.50 -14.49
N ASN A 35 0.90 -5.72 -15.53
CA ASN A 35 1.44 -4.38 -15.73
C ASN A 35 0.29 -3.39 -15.97
N ILE A 36 -0.06 -2.58 -14.97
CA ILE A 36 -1.25 -1.71 -14.98
C ILE A 36 -0.79 -0.25 -14.95
N ILE A 37 -0.92 0.44 -16.09
CA ILE A 37 -0.19 1.70 -16.30
C ILE A 37 -1.01 2.80 -16.97
N GLN A 38 -0.64 4.05 -16.69
CA GLN A 38 -1.08 5.25 -17.40
C GLN A 38 -2.60 5.47 -17.44
N HIS A 39 -3.30 5.17 -16.35
CA HIS A 39 -4.72 5.50 -16.18
C HIS A 39 -4.89 6.92 -15.62
N THR A 40 -6.01 7.56 -15.95
CA THR A 40 -6.38 8.91 -15.47
C THR A 40 -6.92 8.92 -14.04
N GLN A 41 -7.23 7.75 -13.48
CA GLN A 41 -7.57 7.55 -12.08
C GLN A 41 -6.73 6.40 -11.51
N GLN A 42 -7.33 5.45 -10.77
CA GLN A 42 -6.61 4.40 -10.08
C GLN A 42 -6.12 3.29 -11.02
N GLY A 43 -4.96 2.72 -10.71
CA GLY A 43 -4.52 1.46 -11.32
C GLY A 43 -5.46 0.32 -10.95
N VAL A 44 -5.63 0.07 -9.64
CA VAL A 44 -6.55 -0.91 -9.08
C VAL A 44 -7.42 -0.24 -8.02
N ILE A 45 -8.73 -0.48 -8.06
CA ILE A 45 -9.66 0.02 -7.05
C ILE A 45 -10.67 -1.05 -6.65
N ASP A 46 -10.78 -1.28 -5.34
CA ASP A 46 -11.75 -2.18 -4.74
C ASP A 46 -12.88 -1.39 -4.06
N LEU A 47 -14.10 -1.57 -4.55
CA LEU A 47 -15.32 -0.88 -4.08
C LEU A 47 -16.39 -1.87 -3.63
N ARG A 48 -15.99 -3.09 -3.27
CA ARG A 48 -16.94 -4.15 -2.94
C ARG A 48 -17.83 -3.77 -1.75
N THR A 49 -19.12 -4.05 -1.89
CA THR A 49 -20.12 -3.86 -0.83
C THR A 49 -20.36 -5.10 0.02
N SER A 50 -19.68 -6.20 -0.30
CA SER A 50 -19.66 -7.44 0.48
C SER A 50 -18.21 -7.81 0.82
N PRO A 51 -17.96 -8.58 1.90
CA PRO A 51 -16.61 -9.00 2.25
C PRO A 51 -15.94 -9.74 1.09
N GLY A 52 -14.63 -9.50 0.93
CA GLY A 52 -13.89 -10.07 -0.19
C GLY A 52 -12.39 -10.04 0.02
N LYS A 53 -11.69 -10.80 -0.83
CA LYS A 53 -10.23 -10.87 -0.85
C LYS A 53 -9.69 -10.27 -2.14
N LEU A 54 -8.64 -9.45 -2.02
CA LEU A 54 -7.80 -8.99 -3.14
C LEU A 54 -6.39 -9.51 -2.91
N VAL A 55 -5.81 -10.13 -3.93
CA VAL A 55 -4.39 -10.52 -3.93
C VAL A 55 -3.74 -9.91 -5.16
N ILE A 56 -2.65 -9.19 -4.96
CA ILE A 56 -1.82 -8.64 -6.02
C ILE A 56 -0.41 -9.18 -5.78
N THR A 57 0.14 -9.91 -6.74
CA THR A 57 1.48 -10.48 -6.64
C THR A 57 2.28 -10.24 -7.91
N ASP A 58 3.58 -9.99 -7.75
CA ASP A 58 4.54 -9.90 -8.86
C ASP A 58 4.09 -8.90 -9.93
N THR A 59 3.50 -7.77 -9.53
CA THR A 59 2.77 -6.87 -10.42
C THR A 59 3.34 -5.46 -10.35
N ALA A 60 3.40 -4.79 -11.51
CA ALA A 60 3.73 -3.37 -11.60
C ALA A 60 2.45 -2.54 -11.82
N ILE A 61 2.30 -1.47 -11.03
CA ILE A 61 1.18 -0.52 -11.11
C ILE A 61 1.77 0.89 -11.09
N SER A 62 1.84 1.56 -12.24
CA SER A 62 2.63 2.78 -12.34
C SER A 62 2.13 3.85 -13.29
N GLY A 63 2.52 5.09 -13.01
CA GLY A 63 2.21 6.24 -13.85
C GLY A 63 0.72 6.55 -13.95
N ASN A 64 -0.09 6.14 -12.96
CA ASN A 64 -1.51 6.45 -12.91
C ASN A 64 -1.71 7.82 -12.27
N ALA A 65 -2.64 8.64 -12.78
CA ALA A 65 -2.91 9.95 -12.21
C ALA A 65 -3.62 9.87 -10.85
N GLY A 66 -4.31 8.75 -10.57
CA GLY A 66 -4.82 8.37 -9.26
C GLY A 66 -3.85 7.48 -8.47
N ALA A 67 -4.32 6.90 -7.36
CA ALA A 67 -3.53 5.94 -6.59
C ALA A 67 -3.26 4.65 -7.39
N GLY A 68 -2.10 4.02 -7.14
CA GLY A 68 -1.80 2.71 -7.73
C GLY A 68 -2.81 1.68 -7.26
N VAL A 69 -3.01 1.56 -5.94
CA VAL A 69 -4.03 0.68 -5.35
C VAL A 69 -4.91 1.44 -4.38
N VAL A 70 -6.23 1.25 -4.48
CA VAL A 70 -7.22 1.69 -3.50
C VAL A 70 -7.99 0.50 -2.97
N VAL A 71 -8.05 0.38 -1.64
CA VAL A 71 -8.90 -0.61 -0.96
C VAL A 71 -9.96 0.15 -0.17
N ALA A 72 -11.17 0.21 -0.72
CA ALA A 72 -12.28 1.01 -0.20
C ALA A 72 -13.60 0.23 -0.20
N GLY A 73 -13.54 -1.07 0.11
CA GLY A 73 -14.73 -1.90 0.23
C GLY A 73 -15.57 -1.49 1.45
N ALA A 74 -16.87 -1.34 1.26
CA ALA A 74 -17.80 -0.86 2.29
C ALA A 74 -18.04 -1.88 3.42
N ALA A 75 -17.84 -3.18 3.14
CA ALA A 75 -18.03 -4.26 4.11
C ALA A 75 -16.71 -4.82 4.68
N GLY A 76 -15.59 -4.10 4.48
CA GLY A 76 -14.26 -4.55 4.84
C GLY A 76 -13.69 -5.55 3.83
N THR A 77 -12.59 -5.14 3.19
CA THR A 77 -11.82 -5.97 2.26
C THR A 77 -10.49 -6.35 2.88
N ALA A 78 -10.11 -7.61 2.73
CA ALA A 78 -8.76 -8.08 3.02
C ALA A 78 -7.92 -8.05 1.73
N ALA A 79 -6.86 -7.25 1.69
CA ALA A 79 -5.95 -7.19 0.56
C ALA A 79 -4.53 -7.65 0.92
N ILE A 80 -3.87 -8.31 -0.01
CA ILE A 80 -2.46 -8.69 0.08
C ILE A 80 -1.75 -8.16 -1.16
N LEU A 81 -0.71 -7.37 -0.96
CA LEU A 81 0.24 -6.94 -1.99
C LEU A 81 1.58 -7.58 -1.65
N ASP A 82 2.11 -8.41 -2.54
CA ASP A 82 3.35 -9.14 -2.31
C ASP A 82 4.24 -9.06 -3.57
N ASN A 83 5.46 -8.58 -3.45
CA ASN A 83 6.31 -8.29 -4.61
C ASN A 83 5.64 -7.36 -5.65
N VAL A 84 5.03 -6.27 -5.17
CA VAL A 84 4.34 -5.28 -6.02
C VAL A 84 5.20 -4.03 -6.14
N THR A 85 5.31 -3.49 -7.36
CA THR A 85 5.84 -2.14 -7.58
C THR A 85 4.67 -1.19 -7.83
N SER A 86 4.40 -0.28 -6.89
CA SER A 86 3.41 0.80 -7.04
C SER A 86 4.12 2.15 -7.08
N ALA A 87 4.36 2.66 -8.29
CA ALA A 87 5.28 3.79 -8.48
C ALA A 87 4.79 4.89 -9.43
N GLY A 88 5.14 6.13 -9.13
CA GLY A 88 4.77 7.27 -9.98
C GLY A 88 3.25 7.51 -10.04
N ASN A 89 2.52 7.16 -8.99
CA ASN A 89 1.08 7.38 -8.85
C ASN A 89 0.80 8.57 -7.91
N THR A 90 -0.46 8.94 -7.62
CA THR A 90 -0.71 9.89 -6.51
C THR A 90 -0.40 9.25 -5.15
N PHE A 91 -0.87 8.02 -4.95
CA PHE A 91 -0.52 7.20 -3.80
C PHE A 91 0.00 5.86 -4.26
N GLY A 92 0.98 5.27 -3.57
CA GLY A 92 1.35 3.88 -3.82
C GLY A 92 0.21 2.94 -3.44
N ILE A 93 -0.34 3.13 -2.24
CA ILE A 93 -1.60 2.53 -1.80
C ILE A 93 -2.35 3.48 -0.88
N ALA A 94 -3.68 3.53 -1.02
CA ALA A 94 -4.60 4.19 -0.10
C ALA A 94 -5.65 3.20 0.43
N VAL A 95 -5.84 3.17 1.74
CA VAL A 95 -6.72 2.20 2.42
C VAL A 95 -7.75 2.96 3.26
N ALA A 96 -9.03 2.76 2.92
CA ALA A 96 -10.14 3.39 3.63
C ALA A 96 -10.48 2.65 4.94
N ALA A 97 -11.21 3.34 5.82
CA ALA A 97 -11.70 2.80 7.08
C ALA A 97 -12.36 1.41 6.94
N GLY A 98 -12.10 0.51 7.90
CA GLY A 98 -12.68 -0.83 7.93
C GLY A 98 -12.01 -1.87 7.02
N ASN A 99 -11.01 -1.47 6.23
CA ASN A 99 -10.27 -2.38 5.35
C ASN A 99 -8.94 -2.82 5.99
N SER A 100 -8.48 -4.03 5.64
CA SER A 100 -7.25 -4.63 6.15
C SER A 100 -6.31 -5.00 5.02
N VAL A 101 -5.07 -4.51 5.07
CA VAL A 101 -4.09 -4.72 4.00
C VAL A 101 -2.75 -5.16 4.55
N VAL A 102 -2.15 -6.15 3.92
CA VAL A 102 -0.75 -6.52 4.11
C VAL A 102 0.02 -6.20 2.84
N VAL A 103 1.10 -5.42 2.99
CA VAL A 103 2.05 -5.09 1.95
C VAL A 103 3.39 -5.71 2.32
N ASN A 104 3.94 -6.56 1.45
CA ASN A 104 5.15 -7.31 1.70
C ASN A 104 6.08 -7.29 0.47
N ARG A 105 7.40 -7.24 0.69
CA ARG A 105 8.42 -7.31 -0.39
C ARG A 105 8.16 -6.36 -1.56
N SER A 106 7.58 -5.19 -1.28
CA SER A 106 7.03 -4.31 -2.32
C SER A 106 7.81 -3.00 -2.39
N VAL A 107 7.64 -2.28 -3.51
CA VAL A 107 8.25 -0.98 -3.74
C VAL A 107 7.14 0.05 -3.95
N LEU A 108 7.09 1.06 -3.07
CA LEU A 108 6.12 2.15 -3.13
C LEU A 108 6.89 3.45 -3.29
N SER A 109 7.06 3.91 -4.54
CA SER A 109 8.06 4.93 -4.84
C SER A 109 7.64 5.99 -5.84
N GLY A 110 8.14 7.22 -5.68
CA GLY A 110 7.89 8.30 -6.63
C GLY A 110 6.44 8.77 -6.63
N ASN A 111 5.65 8.45 -5.60
CA ASN A 111 4.24 8.83 -5.54
C ASN A 111 4.09 10.26 -5.05
N THR A 112 3.23 11.04 -5.71
CA THR A 112 3.19 12.51 -5.54
C THR A 112 2.55 12.95 -4.23
N THR A 113 1.72 12.10 -3.59
CA THR A 113 1.15 12.36 -2.27
C THR A 113 1.78 11.48 -1.20
N ALA A 114 1.59 10.16 -1.25
CA ALA A 114 2.22 9.26 -0.29
C ALA A 114 2.58 7.88 -0.85
N GLY A 115 3.59 7.23 -0.28
CA GLY A 115 3.89 5.83 -0.58
C GLY A 115 2.78 4.92 -0.04
N VAL A 116 2.43 5.09 1.24
CA VAL A 116 1.37 4.35 1.93
C VAL A 116 0.46 5.33 2.65
N GLU A 117 -0.85 5.18 2.48
CA GLU A 117 -1.87 5.86 3.27
C GLU A 117 -2.84 4.87 3.90
N GLY A 118 -3.12 5.07 5.19
CA GLY A 118 -4.23 4.42 5.89
C GLY A 118 -5.11 5.44 6.60
N ASP A 119 -6.35 5.59 6.15
CA ASP A 119 -7.35 6.46 6.77
C ASP A 119 -7.64 6.06 8.22
N PRO A 120 -8.19 6.96 9.05
CA PRO A 120 -8.68 6.60 10.37
C PRO A 120 -9.61 5.36 10.33
N GLY A 121 -9.24 4.31 11.07
CA GLY A 121 -9.98 3.04 11.09
C GLY A 121 -9.54 2.01 10.04
N ALA A 122 -8.56 2.31 9.19
CA ALA A 122 -7.89 1.32 8.34
C ALA A 122 -6.91 0.45 9.16
N GLN A 123 -6.56 -0.72 8.64
CA GLN A 123 -5.55 -1.60 9.21
C GLN A 123 -4.52 -1.97 8.13
N VAL A 124 -3.34 -1.39 8.19
CA VAL A 124 -2.28 -1.63 7.19
C VAL A 124 -1.05 -2.18 7.87
N VAL A 125 -0.51 -3.28 7.35
CA VAL A 125 0.80 -3.79 7.73
C VAL A 125 1.71 -3.65 6.52
N VAL A 126 2.88 -3.05 6.72
CA VAL A 126 3.90 -2.95 5.67
C VAL A 126 5.18 -3.58 6.21
N ASN A 127 5.66 -4.58 5.49
CA ASN A 127 6.80 -5.38 5.90
C ASN A 127 7.79 -5.61 4.74
N ASN A 128 9.09 -5.64 5.05
CA ASN A 128 10.14 -5.99 4.08
C ASN A 128 10.05 -5.20 2.76
N SER A 129 9.61 -3.94 2.82
CA SER A 129 9.31 -3.14 1.63
C SER A 129 10.16 -1.88 1.57
N THR A 130 10.26 -1.28 0.38
CA THR A 130 10.92 0.00 0.16
C THR A 130 9.89 1.08 -0.11
N ILE A 131 9.90 2.13 0.69
CA ILE A 131 9.03 3.30 0.60
C ILE A 131 9.91 4.53 0.37
N SER A 132 10.03 4.98 -0.88
CA SER A 132 11.02 6.00 -1.20
C SER A 132 10.64 7.02 -2.26
N HIS A 133 11.25 8.20 -2.22
CA HIS A 133 11.04 9.25 -3.22
C HIS A 133 9.57 9.70 -3.34
N ASN A 134 8.77 9.52 -2.28
CA ASN A 134 7.41 10.05 -2.22
C ASN A 134 7.41 11.43 -1.55
N ASN A 135 6.34 12.21 -1.73
CA ASN A 135 6.18 13.43 -0.94
C ASN A 135 6.08 13.08 0.56
N VAL A 136 5.19 12.16 0.92
CA VAL A 136 5.19 11.50 2.23
C VAL A 136 5.50 10.02 2.07
N GLY A 137 6.40 9.46 2.88
CA GLY A 137 6.63 8.01 2.89
C GLY A 137 5.36 7.27 3.35
N VAL A 138 4.95 7.54 4.58
CA VAL A 138 3.77 6.95 5.21
C VAL A 138 2.86 8.03 5.82
N THR A 139 1.62 8.10 5.37
CA THR A 139 0.56 8.87 6.04
C THR A 139 -0.27 7.92 6.87
N SER A 140 -0.28 8.11 8.19
CA SER A 140 -1.01 7.23 9.09
C SER A 140 -1.68 7.97 10.24
N TYR A 141 -2.85 7.46 10.60
CA TYR A 141 -3.62 7.90 11.77
C TYR A 141 -3.68 6.78 12.82
N GLN A 142 -2.52 6.24 13.20
CA GLN A 142 -2.34 5.03 14.03
C GLN A 142 -2.84 3.73 13.37
N THR A 143 -2.85 3.72 12.03
CA THR A 143 -3.49 2.70 11.19
C THR A 143 -2.47 1.81 10.46
N VAL A 144 -1.24 2.29 10.31
CA VAL A 144 -0.15 1.61 9.60
C VAL A 144 0.84 1.04 10.62
N ARG A 145 1.19 -0.24 10.46
CA ARG A 145 2.20 -0.94 11.26
C ARG A 145 3.39 -1.29 10.38
N LEU A 146 4.59 -0.92 10.84
CA LEU A 146 5.81 -0.99 10.06
C LEU A 146 6.82 -1.97 10.67
N SER A 147 7.38 -2.86 9.85
CA SER A 147 8.53 -3.70 10.21
C SER A 147 9.47 -3.95 9.03
N ASN A 148 10.78 -4.00 9.28
CA ASN A 148 11.78 -4.37 8.26
C ASN A 148 11.76 -3.53 6.97
N ASN A 149 11.25 -2.30 6.99
CA ASN A 149 11.14 -1.46 5.80
C ASN A 149 12.34 -0.54 5.63
N ASP A 150 12.61 -0.17 4.38
CA ASP A 150 13.39 0.99 4.01
C ASP A 150 12.49 2.18 3.74
N ILE A 151 12.52 3.20 4.60
CA ILE A 151 11.75 4.42 4.44
C ILE A 151 12.73 5.55 4.16
N ALA A 152 12.98 5.81 2.88
CA ALA A 152 14.14 6.59 2.47
C ALA A 152 13.84 7.64 1.41
N PHE A 153 14.56 8.77 1.43
CA PHE A 153 14.50 9.79 0.38
C PHE A 153 13.11 10.37 0.10
N ASN A 154 12.18 10.32 1.07
CA ASN A 154 10.90 11.00 0.96
C ASN A 154 11.03 12.46 1.43
N THR A 155 10.16 13.37 0.99
CA THR A 155 10.17 14.75 1.52
C THR A 155 9.90 14.71 3.04
N THR A 156 8.88 13.94 3.46
CA THR A 156 8.60 13.62 4.87
C THR A 156 8.51 12.10 5.03
N ALA A 157 9.17 11.51 6.03
CA ALA A 157 9.12 10.07 6.25
C ALA A 157 7.73 9.60 6.70
N ILE A 158 7.22 10.15 7.81
CA ILE A 158 5.92 9.79 8.37
C ILE A 158 5.09 11.06 8.66
N SER A 159 3.81 11.07 8.30
CA SER A 159 2.88 12.14 8.64
C SER A 159 1.58 11.60 9.26
N GLY A 160 0.70 12.51 9.71
CA GLY A 160 -0.53 12.19 10.44
C GLY A 160 -0.31 12.06 11.95
N SER A 161 -1.17 11.31 12.65
CA SER A 161 -1.02 11.06 14.10
C SER A 161 -0.03 9.94 14.44
N GLY A 162 0.73 9.47 13.45
CA GLY A 162 1.83 8.52 13.60
C GLY A 162 1.46 7.12 13.14
N SER A 163 2.49 6.28 13.00
CA SER A 163 2.37 4.85 12.67
C SER A 163 2.79 4.00 13.87
N GLY A 164 2.44 2.72 13.88
CA GLY A 164 3.05 1.75 14.78
C GLY A 164 4.33 1.14 14.17
N THR A 165 5.32 0.78 14.98
CA THR A 165 6.58 0.16 14.53
C THR A 165 7.02 -0.97 15.46
N PHE A 166 7.65 -2.01 14.90
CA PHE A 166 8.36 -3.04 15.67
C PHE A 166 9.86 -2.71 15.88
N GLY A 167 10.27 -1.47 15.57
CA GLY A 167 11.61 -0.96 15.87
C GLY A 167 12.71 -1.31 14.86
N ASN A 168 12.41 -2.09 13.83
CA ASN A 168 13.37 -2.61 12.85
C ASN A 168 13.23 -2.00 11.44
N ASN A 169 12.75 -0.75 11.35
CA ASN A 169 12.68 -0.01 10.09
C ASN A 169 13.91 0.90 9.95
N ARG A 170 14.40 1.06 8.72
CA ARG A 170 15.54 1.92 8.39
C ARG A 170 15.03 3.22 7.78
N PHE A 171 15.39 4.34 8.40
CA PHE A 171 15.05 5.68 7.91
C PHE A 171 16.32 6.38 7.44
N SER A 172 16.37 6.80 6.17
CA SER A 172 17.57 7.42 5.61
C SER A 172 17.25 8.47 4.54
N GLY A 173 17.95 9.60 4.57
CA GLY A 173 17.85 10.61 3.51
C GLY A 173 16.49 11.28 3.31
N ASN A 174 15.50 11.11 4.22
CA ASN A 174 14.25 11.84 4.14
C ASN A 174 14.49 13.33 4.52
N GLY A 175 13.79 14.25 3.87
CA GLY A 175 13.90 15.69 4.13
C GLY A 175 13.45 16.08 5.55
N SER A 176 12.44 15.39 6.07
CA SER A 176 11.96 15.46 7.45
C SER A 176 11.56 14.06 7.92
N MET A 177 11.72 13.77 9.21
CA MET A 177 11.19 12.52 9.79
C MET A 177 9.68 12.59 10.05
N GLY A 178 9.14 13.80 10.26
CA GLY A 178 7.75 14.03 10.61
C GLY A 178 7.34 13.36 11.94
N THR A 179 6.16 12.74 11.98
CA THR A 179 5.60 12.17 13.22
C THR A 179 6.32 10.86 13.58
N ALA A 180 6.92 10.79 14.77
CA ALA A 180 7.59 9.59 15.23
C ALA A 180 6.62 8.40 15.34
N PRO A 181 7.00 7.18 14.88
CA PRO A 181 6.16 6.01 15.04
C PRO A 181 6.19 5.50 16.49
N ALA A 182 5.05 5.02 16.98
CA ALA A 182 4.91 4.41 18.29
C ALA A 182 5.38 2.95 18.30
N ALA A 183 6.16 2.55 19.29
CA ALA A 183 6.56 1.16 19.46
C ALA A 183 5.32 0.26 19.66
N LEU A 184 5.31 -0.88 18.97
CA LEU A 184 4.29 -1.92 19.10
C LEU A 184 4.85 -3.12 19.85
N GLY A 185 3.99 -3.74 20.67
CA GLY A 185 4.35 -4.86 21.53
C GLY A 185 4.90 -4.41 22.88
N SER A 186 4.81 -5.29 23.87
CA SER A 186 5.51 -5.12 25.14
C SER A 186 7.01 -5.30 24.94
N ALA A 187 7.83 -4.83 25.88
CA ALA A 187 9.23 -5.23 25.94
C ALA A 187 9.30 -6.77 25.92
N SER A 188 9.86 -7.35 24.86
CA SER A 188 10.23 -8.76 24.87
C SER A 188 11.40 -8.88 25.83
N SER A 189 11.31 -9.77 26.82
CA SER A 189 12.50 -10.14 27.58
C SER A 189 13.48 -10.77 26.58
N ASP A 190 14.74 -10.31 26.57
CA ASP A 190 15.82 -10.89 25.78
C ASP A 190 16.12 -12.32 26.28
N LEU A 191 15.28 -13.28 25.92
CA LEU A 191 15.57 -14.69 26.16
C LEU A 191 16.56 -15.15 25.10
N GLY A 192 17.86 -14.94 25.35
CA GLY A 192 18.93 -15.55 24.55
C GLY A 192 20.13 -14.69 24.17
N GLN A 193 20.29 -13.48 24.69
CA GLN A 193 21.61 -12.84 24.69
C GLN A 193 22.44 -13.44 25.83
N GLN A 194 23.31 -14.39 25.50
CA GLN A 194 24.47 -14.76 26.31
C GLN A 194 25.73 -14.29 25.60
#